data_AF-A0A9D8H362-F1
#
_entry.id   AF-A0A9D8H362-F1
#
_cell.length_a   1.000
_cell.length_b   1.000
_cell.length_c   1.000
_cell.angle_alpha   90.00
_cell.angle_beta   90.00
_cell.angle_gamma   90.00
#
_symmetry.space_group_name_H-M   'P 1'
#
loop_
_entity.id
_entity.type
_entity.pdbx_description
1 polymer ?
#
loop_
_entity_poly.entity_id
_entity_poly.type
_entity_poly.pdbx_seq_one_letter_code
_entity_poly.pdbx_strand_id
1 'polypeptide(L)'
;MRRILALLSGALTVAALLPAGQVAAGATPPTATPPTTTSSIAAPSTSTDLIVGPDPVTVELPHLPQTAFVVGEQPVEIDVRTRTSDGWGAWSHLDVPGDAEAAFLWLGRDTDAIEFRADTPTAVRLQTRQVEEITDEIRPMALLDTGTGGPAIRSRSDWADSGRTWDWSNPDCDDGPETWPTIEATVIHHTGSGTAYLPETVDDVIASIRGIYDSHVESNGWCDIGYNFVVDASGTMWEARTGGHDLAVQGAHVSGFNWITSGILALGSFSDSESTPTTPMLNSLGDLAAWKLRVHGKPTSGPVFLKEYSDLATYPVSLYTTFIGSAPSPTEENALRTAISQRGRYDAALELAQSDAWAGVMVDGLYQDALGRSADDDGRAYWVGQLRSGLRVETAAIYFYGSEEYYERSGGPTPYVTSLYQQLLGRAPDPSGLQFWSGLLSSGSSDPAGIVSGFYASIESRLNRVRDLYQRILLRNPDADGHTYWAGQLLRIDDIVLAAFLASSDEFHGRSAREVATERVTYHGLLNPTACPGTNMIAVIPTIRQRAATA
;
A
#
# COMPACT_ATOMS: atom_id res chain seq x y z
N MET A 1 -22.89 -5.31 4.18
CA MET A 1 -21.57 -5.97 4.20
C MET A 1 -20.46 -5.07 4.73
N ARG A 2 -20.74 -3.84 5.19
CA ARG A 2 -19.72 -2.84 5.59
C ARG A 2 -18.97 -3.22 6.88
N ARG A 3 -19.54 -4.05 7.76
CA ARG A 3 -18.91 -4.49 9.02
C ARG A 3 -18.41 -5.93 9.04
N ILE A 4 -18.68 -6.77 8.02
CA ILE A 4 -17.85 -7.98 7.82
C ILE A 4 -16.41 -7.56 7.51
N LEU A 5 -16.26 -6.48 6.73
CA LEU A 5 -14.99 -5.76 6.60
C LEU A 5 -14.48 -5.29 7.97
N ALA A 6 -15.35 -4.79 8.85
CA ALA A 6 -14.98 -4.40 10.21
C ALA A 6 -14.71 -5.55 11.19
N LEU A 7 -15.11 -6.80 10.93
CA LEU A 7 -14.71 -7.97 11.73
C LEU A 7 -13.36 -8.55 11.26
N LEU A 8 -13.00 -8.29 10.00
CA LEU A 8 -11.61 -8.36 9.52
C LEU A 8 -10.80 -7.11 9.94
N SER A 9 -11.44 -6.04 10.43
CA SER A 9 -10.79 -4.78 10.89
C SER A 9 -11.08 -4.43 12.36
N GLY A 10 -11.48 -5.41 13.19
CA GLY A 10 -12.28 -5.16 14.39
C GLY A 10 -11.53 -5.24 15.71
N ALA A 11 -10.65 -4.28 15.97
CA ALA A 11 -10.43 -3.80 17.33
C ALA A 11 -10.02 -2.31 17.30
N LEU A 12 -11.02 -1.42 17.33
CA LEU A 12 -11.22 -0.35 18.32
C LEU A 12 -12.16 0.73 17.77
N THR A 13 -13.09 1.17 18.60
CA THR A 13 -14.04 2.25 18.34
C THR A 13 -13.83 3.43 19.32
N VAL A 14 -14.37 4.60 18.93
CA VAL A 14 -14.75 5.81 19.71
C VAL A 14 -13.64 6.91 19.79
N ALA A 15 -13.84 8.22 19.51
CA ALA A 15 -15.00 9.11 19.72
C ALA A 15 -15.07 10.37 18.81
N ALA A 16 -16.31 10.74 18.46
CA ALA A 16 -16.98 12.05 18.32
C ALA A 16 -16.24 13.42 18.11
N LEU A 17 -16.63 14.08 17.00
CA LEU A 17 -17.19 15.44 16.79
C LEU A 17 -16.44 16.73 17.20
N LEU A 18 -16.17 17.60 16.21
CA LEU A 18 -16.38 19.07 16.18
C LEU A 18 -16.55 19.55 14.71
N PRO A 19 -17.12 20.75 14.42
CA PRO A 19 -18.03 20.96 13.28
C PRO A 19 -17.36 21.43 11.97
N ALA A 20 -17.99 21.07 10.84
CA ALA A 20 -17.67 21.59 9.52
C ALA A 20 -18.14 23.04 9.38
N GLY A 21 -17.18 23.97 9.25
CA GLY A 21 -17.41 25.31 8.72
C GLY A 21 -17.64 25.24 7.21
N GLN A 22 -18.63 26.00 6.74
CA GLN A 22 -19.07 26.10 5.35
C GLN A 22 -17.91 26.40 4.38
N VAL A 23 -17.80 25.63 3.29
CA VAL A 23 -17.08 26.06 2.08
C VAL A 23 -18.07 26.13 0.92
N ALA A 24 -18.10 27.31 0.32
CA ALA A 24 -19.00 27.72 -0.72
C ALA A 24 -18.80 26.94 -2.02
N ALA A 25 -19.91 26.63 -2.69
CA ALA A 25 -19.92 26.18 -4.07
C ALA A 25 -19.41 27.30 -4.98
N GLY A 26 -18.35 27.03 -5.76
CA GLY A 26 -17.88 27.96 -6.78
C GLY A 26 -16.42 27.81 -7.17
N ALA A 27 -16.02 26.66 -7.73
CA ALA A 27 -14.87 26.59 -8.61
C ALA A 27 -15.03 25.39 -9.56
N THR A 28 -15.18 25.66 -10.85
CA THR A 28 -14.97 24.67 -11.91
C THR A 28 -13.54 24.11 -11.81
N PRO A 29 -13.32 22.80 -12.06
CA PRO A 29 -11.97 22.24 -12.11
C PRO A 29 -11.20 22.90 -13.27
N PRO A 30 -9.92 23.24 -13.11
CA PRO A 30 -9.12 23.67 -14.23
C PRO A 30 -8.97 22.49 -15.20
N THR A 31 -9.32 22.72 -16.46
CA THR A 31 -9.02 21.81 -17.56
C THR A 31 -7.50 21.78 -17.72
N ALA A 32 -6.85 20.72 -17.24
CA ALA A 32 -5.44 20.50 -17.49
C ALA A 32 -5.27 20.28 -19.01
N THR A 33 -4.67 21.25 -19.67
CA THR A 33 -4.20 21.09 -21.05
C THR A 33 -2.95 20.20 -20.95
N PRO A 34 -2.80 19.15 -21.78
CA PRO A 34 -1.60 18.32 -21.75
C PRO A 34 -0.37 19.22 -21.97
N PRO A 35 0.68 19.12 -21.13
CA PRO A 35 1.87 19.91 -21.34
C PRO A 35 2.50 19.49 -22.67
N THR A 36 2.82 20.49 -23.49
CA THR A 36 3.74 20.34 -24.62
C THR A 36 5.01 19.65 -24.14
N THR A 37 5.39 18.59 -24.85
CA THR A 37 6.63 17.83 -24.67
C THR A 37 7.84 18.74 -24.78
N THR A 38 8.36 19.21 -23.65
CA THR A 38 9.74 19.67 -23.55
C THR A 38 10.59 18.43 -23.26
N SER A 39 11.34 18.00 -24.29
CA SER A 39 12.34 16.95 -24.20
C SER A 39 13.27 17.24 -23.00
N SER A 40 13.34 16.35 -22.01
CA SER A 40 14.38 16.44 -20.99
C SER A 40 15.73 16.25 -21.68
N ILE A 41 16.71 17.08 -21.32
CA ILE A 41 18.09 16.82 -21.69
C ILE A 41 18.51 15.67 -20.79
N ALA A 42 18.63 14.45 -21.35
CA ALA A 42 19.11 13.31 -20.58
C ALA A 42 20.46 13.66 -19.95
N ALA A 43 20.55 13.60 -18.62
CA ALA A 43 21.78 13.90 -17.91
C ALA A 43 22.89 12.92 -18.36
N PRO A 44 24.16 13.35 -18.45
CA PRO A 44 25.24 12.46 -18.86
C PRO A 44 25.34 11.22 -17.97
N SER A 45 25.26 10.05 -18.59
CA SER A 45 25.46 8.76 -17.91
C SER A 45 26.55 7.94 -18.60
N THR A 46 27.31 7.19 -17.82
CA THR A 46 28.28 6.21 -18.34
C THR A 46 28.00 4.85 -17.73
N SER A 47 28.26 3.78 -18.48
CA SER A 47 28.13 2.40 -18.02
C SER A 47 29.42 1.66 -18.32
N THR A 48 29.98 1.00 -17.30
CA THR A 48 31.25 0.26 -17.39
C THR A 48 31.07 -1.12 -16.75
N ASP A 49 31.34 -2.18 -17.52
CA ASP A 49 31.38 -3.54 -17.00
C ASP A 49 32.76 -3.84 -16.40
N LEU A 50 32.79 -4.39 -15.19
CA LEU A 50 33.99 -4.63 -14.39
C LEU A 50 34.04 -6.09 -13.93
N ILE A 51 35.25 -6.64 -13.85
CA ILE A 51 35.54 -7.86 -13.08
C ILE A 51 36.38 -7.43 -11.89
N VAL A 52 35.75 -7.38 -10.72
CA VAL A 52 36.37 -6.98 -9.46
C VAL A 52 36.97 -8.20 -8.79
N GLY A 53 38.23 -8.15 -8.40
CA GLY A 53 38.92 -9.25 -7.72
C GLY A 53 39.82 -8.74 -6.59
N PRO A 54 40.76 -9.55 -6.10
CA PRO A 54 41.62 -9.18 -4.98
C PRO A 54 42.54 -8.00 -5.29
N ASP A 55 42.94 -7.88 -6.56
CA ASP A 55 43.65 -6.72 -7.08
C ASP A 55 42.63 -5.60 -7.35
N PRO A 56 42.73 -4.44 -6.66
CA PRO A 56 41.75 -3.38 -6.80
C PRO A 56 41.65 -2.84 -8.23
N VAL A 57 40.42 -2.53 -8.66
CA VAL A 57 40.12 -1.97 -9.97
C VAL A 57 39.71 -0.52 -9.82
N THR A 58 40.51 0.40 -10.38
CA THR A 58 40.22 1.84 -10.39
C THR A 58 39.45 2.23 -11.64
N VAL A 59 38.38 3.02 -11.46
CA VAL A 59 37.63 3.71 -12.51
C VAL A 59 37.80 5.21 -12.35
N GLU A 60 38.42 5.85 -13.33
CA GLU A 60 38.61 7.30 -13.38
C GLU A 60 37.33 8.00 -13.85
N LEU A 61 36.96 9.10 -13.19
CA LEU A 61 35.70 9.82 -13.37
C LEU A 61 35.94 11.27 -13.82
N PRO A 62 36.36 11.51 -15.07
CA PRO A 62 36.77 12.84 -15.55
C PRO A 62 35.64 13.86 -15.63
N HIS A 63 34.38 13.43 -15.47
CA HIS A 63 33.20 14.28 -15.49
C HIS A 63 32.56 14.46 -14.10
N LEU A 64 33.21 14.01 -13.02
CA LEU A 64 32.74 14.20 -11.63
C LEU A 64 31.22 13.92 -11.46
N PRO A 65 30.76 12.70 -11.80
CA PRO A 65 29.37 12.33 -11.58
C PRO A 65 29.05 12.38 -10.08
N GLN A 66 27.86 12.84 -9.73
CA GLN A 66 27.44 12.93 -8.32
C GLN A 66 26.91 11.60 -7.78
N THR A 67 26.44 10.72 -8.67
CA THR A 67 25.88 9.43 -8.29
C THR A 67 26.48 8.30 -9.09
N ALA A 68 26.57 7.13 -8.46
CA ALA A 68 26.89 5.88 -9.08
C ALA A 68 25.92 4.79 -8.62
N PHE A 69 25.78 3.77 -9.47
CA PHE A 69 24.98 2.59 -9.25
C PHE A 69 25.84 1.38 -9.60
N VAL A 70 25.86 0.40 -8.71
CA VAL A 70 26.58 -0.86 -8.93
C VAL A 70 25.55 -1.96 -9.05
N VAL A 71 25.52 -2.61 -10.20
CA VAL A 71 24.57 -3.68 -10.54
C VAL A 71 25.32 -5.00 -10.63
N GLY A 72 24.80 -6.03 -9.97
CA GLY A 72 25.27 -7.40 -10.07
C GLY A 72 24.22 -8.30 -10.73
N GLU A 73 24.63 -9.33 -11.46
CA GLU A 73 23.69 -10.36 -11.95
C GLU A 73 23.16 -11.23 -10.80
N GLN A 74 23.92 -11.35 -9.72
CA GLN A 74 23.59 -12.07 -8.50
C GLN A 74 23.93 -11.19 -7.29
N PRO A 75 23.39 -11.49 -6.10
CA PRO A 75 23.80 -10.81 -4.88
C PRO A 75 25.31 -11.00 -4.66
N VAL A 76 26.05 -9.91 -4.50
CA VAL A 76 27.49 -9.94 -4.30
C VAL A 76 27.94 -8.90 -3.27
N GLU A 77 28.95 -9.28 -2.49
CA GLU A 77 29.60 -8.43 -1.51
C GLU A 77 30.94 -7.97 -2.07
N ILE A 78 31.15 -6.66 -2.17
CA ILE A 78 32.40 -6.06 -2.63
C ILE A 78 32.80 -4.91 -1.71
N ASP A 79 34.07 -4.53 -1.67
CA ASP A 79 34.50 -3.30 -1.02
C ASP A 79 34.66 -2.18 -2.06
N VAL A 80 34.33 -0.97 -1.65
CA VAL A 80 34.45 0.24 -2.48
C VAL A 80 35.13 1.37 -1.70
N ARG A 81 35.84 2.24 -2.42
CA ARG A 81 36.30 3.54 -1.92
C ARG A 81 36.32 4.58 -3.04
N THR A 82 36.26 5.85 -2.67
CA THR A 82 36.33 6.98 -3.61
C THR A 82 37.61 7.77 -3.42
N ARG A 83 38.00 8.52 -4.45
CA ARG A 83 39.12 9.46 -4.43
C ARG A 83 38.61 10.87 -4.71
N THR A 84 39.04 11.82 -3.88
CA THR A 84 38.84 13.25 -4.10
C THR A 84 40.20 13.94 -4.23
N SER A 85 40.23 15.28 -4.27
CA SER A 85 41.47 16.05 -4.24
C SER A 85 42.35 15.77 -3.01
N ASP A 86 41.74 15.30 -1.91
CA ASP A 86 42.43 14.97 -0.66
C ASP A 86 43.02 13.54 -0.66
N GLY A 87 42.77 12.77 -1.73
CA GLY A 87 43.25 11.41 -1.91
C GLY A 87 42.17 10.36 -1.70
N TRP A 88 42.60 9.12 -1.47
CA TRP A 88 41.70 7.98 -1.30
C TRP A 88 41.06 7.98 0.08
N GLY A 89 39.74 7.80 0.11
CA GLY A 89 39.00 7.49 1.32
C GLY A 89 39.30 6.09 1.88
N ALA A 90 38.67 5.78 3.01
CA ALA A 90 38.69 4.44 3.58
C ALA A 90 37.89 3.47 2.71
N TRP A 91 38.26 2.19 2.76
CA TRP A 91 37.43 1.12 2.20
C TRP A 91 36.17 0.97 3.03
N SER A 92 35.02 0.80 2.38
CA SER A 92 33.80 0.36 3.06
C SER A 92 33.09 -0.72 2.25
N HIS A 93 32.27 -1.49 2.94
CA HIS A 93 31.59 -2.66 2.41
C HIS A 93 30.34 -2.25 1.60
N LEU A 94 30.16 -2.84 0.42
CA LEU A 94 29.05 -2.61 -0.48
C LEU A 94 28.32 -3.92 -0.74
N ASP A 95 27.09 -4.00 -0.25
CA ASP A 95 26.14 -5.05 -0.58
C ASP A 95 25.47 -4.73 -1.92
N VAL A 96 25.71 -5.55 -2.94
CA VAL A 96 25.03 -5.44 -4.24
C VAL A 96 23.91 -6.48 -4.30
N PRO A 97 22.63 -6.07 -4.40
CA PRO A 97 21.48 -6.95 -4.16
C PRO A 97 21.23 -8.01 -5.26
N GLY A 98 21.71 -7.84 -6.49
CA GLY A 98 21.48 -8.78 -7.60
C GLY A 98 20.15 -8.54 -8.35
N ASP A 99 19.77 -9.45 -9.26
CA ASP A 99 18.47 -9.47 -9.95
C ASP A 99 18.02 -8.15 -10.61
N ALA A 100 18.98 -7.42 -11.20
CA ALA A 100 18.79 -6.11 -11.80
C ALA A 100 18.48 -4.96 -10.82
N GLU A 101 18.53 -5.19 -9.51
CA GLU A 101 18.60 -4.13 -8.51
C GLU A 101 20.02 -3.57 -8.40
N ALA A 102 20.13 -2.29 -8.03
CA ALA A 102 21.38 -1.56 -7.99
C ALA A 102 21.71 -1.07 -6.58
N ALA A 103 22.97 -1.21 -6.17
CA ALA A 103 23.47 -0.52 -4.99
C ALA A 103 23.78 0.94 -5.36
N PHE A 104 23.14 1.88 -4.65
CA PHE A 104 23.36 3.31 -4.86
C PHE A 104 24.65 3.77 -4.16
N LEU A 105 25.39 4.67 -4.80
CA LEU A 105 26.54 5.36 -4.25
C LEU A 105 26.37 6.85 -4.50
N TRP A 106 26.44 7.64 -3.45
CA TRP A 106 26.64 9.07 -3.61
C TRP A 106 28.15 9.36 -3.63
N LEU A 107 28.60 10.05 -4.68
CA LEU A 107 30.01 10.32 -4.93
C LEU A 107 30.43 11.72 -4.48
N GLY A 108 29.52 12.65 -4.29
CA GLY A 108 29.87 14.05 -4.04
C GLY A 108 30.23 14.77 -5.33
N ARG A 109 30.72 16.01 -5.19
CA ARG A 109 30.96 16.89 -6.34
C ARG A 109 32.42 16.89 -6.80
N ASP A 110 33.30 16.29 -6.02
CA ASP A 110 34.76 16.31 -6.16
C ASP A 110 35.37 14.91 -6.27
N THR A 111 34.55 13.85 -6.29
CA THR A 111 35.05 12.49 -6.51
C THR A 111 35.46 12.29 -7.96
N ASP A 112 36.76 12.03 -8.16
CA ASP A 112 37.39 11.88 -9.47
C ASP A 112 37.78 10.43 -9.79
N ALA A 113 37.66 9.50 -8.85
CA ALA A 113 37.78 8.07 -9.10
C ALA A 113 37.04 7.22 -8.07
N ILE A 114 36.64 6.01 -8.49
CA ILE A 114 36.14 4.95 -7.61
C ILE A 114 37.06 3.75 -7.74
N GLU A 115 37.30 3.05 -6.64
CA GLU A 115 38.02 1.77 -6.64
C GLU A 115 37.21 0.68 -5.98
N PHE A 116 37.23 -0.51 -6.58
CA PHE A 116 36.55 -1.70 -6.09
C PHE A 116 37.53 -2.84 -5.83
N ARG A 117 37.25 -3.68 -4.84
CA ARG A 117 37.94 -4.97 -4.63
C ARG A 117 36.96 -6.03 -4.11
N ALA A 118 37.31 -7.30 -4.30
CA ALA A 118 36.54 -8.44 -3.83
C ALA A 118 37.46 -9.64 -3.57
N ASP A 119 37.09 -10.54 -2.68
CA ASP A 119 37.92 -11.73 -2.38
C ASP A 119 37.98 -12.72 -3.56
N THR A 120 36.94 -12.75 -4.39
CA THR A 120 36.83 -13.59 -5.58
C THR A 120 36.48 -12.73 -6.81
N PRO A 121 36.87 -13.17 -8.02
CA PRO A 121 36.47 -12.47 -9.24
C PRO A 121 34.94 -12.39 -9.38
N THR A 122 34.43 -11.16 -9.37
CA THR A 122 33.01 -10.85 -9.33
C THR A 122 32.67 -9.86 -10.44
N ALA A 123 31.67 -10.18 -11.26
CA ALA A 123 31.21 -9.31 -12.33
C ALA A 123 30.20 -8.29 -11.79
N VAL A 124 30.47 -7.00 -12.03
CA VAL A 124 29.56 -5.90 -11.71
C VAL A 124 29.53 -4.89 -12.84
N ARG A 125 28.44 -4.14 -12.95
CA ARG A 125 28.30 -2.98 -13.83
C ARG A 125 28.23 -1.72 -13.00
N LEU A 126 29.17 -0.81 -13.23
CA LEU A 126 29.14 0.54 -12.69
C LEU A 126 28.41 1.46 -13.67
N GLN A 127 27.33 2.07 -13.23
CA GLN A 127 26.67 3.16 -13.92
C GLN A 127 26.92 4.45 -13.16
N THR A 128 27.45 5.48 -13.81
CA THR A 128 27.61 6.80 -13.17
C THR A 128 26.72 7.83 -13.84
N ARG A 129 26.21 8.77 -13.07
CA ARG A 129 25.33 9.82 -13.57
C ARG A 129 25.72 11.16 -12.97
N GLN A 130 25.71 12.18 -13.80
CA GLN A 130 25.60 13.55 -13.31
C GLN A 130 24.15 13.81 -12.94
N VAL A 131 23.92 14.40 -11.77
CA VAL A 131 22.61 14.92 -11.42
C VAL A 131 22.60 16.39 -11.84
N GLU A 132 21.61 16.77 -12.65
CA GLU A 132 21.49 18.13 -13.19
C GLU A 132 21.63 19.18 -12.09
N GLU A 133 22.49 20.18 -12.30
CA GLU A 133 22.68 21.25 -11.33
C GLU A 133 21.35 21.94 -11.03
N ILE A 134 21.08 22.15 -9.74
CA ILE A 134 19.94 22.97 -9.28
C ILE A 134 20.27 24.41 -9.67
N THR A 135 19.91 24.78 -10.90
CA THR A 135 20.20 26.11 -11.48
C THR A 135 19.10 27.13 -11.20
N ASP A 136 17.94 26.67 -10.71
CA ASP A 136 16.78 27.52 -10.46
C ASP A 136 16.73 28.04 -9.01
N GLU A 137 16.44 29.34 -8.91
CA GLU A 137 16.22 30.15 -7.72
C GLU A 137 15.60 29.40 -6.53
N ILE A 138 16.09 29.73 -5.32
CA ILE A 138 15.54 29.42 -3.99
C ILE A 138 14.04 29.14 -4.08
N ARG A 139 13.67 27.87 -4.22
CA ARG A 139 12.25 27.47 -4.21
C ARG A 139 11.74 27.66 -2.79
N PRO A 140 10.65 28.42 -2.58
CA PRO A 140 10.04 28.53 -1.27
C PRO A 140 9.61 27.14 -0.81
N MET A 141 10.12 26.72 0.35
CA MET A 141 9.94 25.39 0.90
C MET A 141 8.44 25.12 1.14
N ALA A 142 7.86 24.16 0.44
CA ALA A 142 6.45 23.79 0.62
C ALA A 142 6.36 22.66 1.66
N LEU A 143 5.84 22.96 2.85
CA LEU A 143 5.48 21.94 3.83
C LEU A 143 4.10 21.35 3.51
N LEU A 144 3.98 20.04 3.68
CA LEU A 144 2.72 19.32 3.53
C LEU A 144 1.82 19.55 4.76
N ASP A 145 0.51 19.56 4.54
CA ASP A 145 -0.45 19.56 5.64
C ASP A 145 -0.56 18.15 6.23
N THR A 146 0.01 17.95 7.40
CA THR A 146 -0.01 16.68 8.13
C THR A 146 -1.07 16.63 9.24
N GLY A 147 -1.97 17.64 9.26
CA GLY A 147 -2.95 17.83 10.31
C GLY A 147 -2.35 18.36 11.62
N THR A 148 -3.22 18.61 12.61
CA THR A 148 -2.78 19.17 13.90
C THR A 148 -1.88 18.18 14.65
N GLY A 149 -0.61 18.57 14.87
CA GLY A 149 0.38 17.75 15.58
C GLY A 149 1.10 16.71 14.72
N GLY A 150 0.96 16.77 13.39
CA GLY A 150 1.78 16.01 12.46
C GLY A 150 3.18 16.62 12.27
N PRO A 151 4.14 15.85 11.71
CA PRO A 151 5.50 16.32 11.46
C PRO A 151 5.54 17.32 10.30
N ALA A 152 6.60 18.13 10.25
CA ALA A 152 6.90 18.99 9.12
C ALA A 152 7.58 18.15 8.02
N ILE A 153 6.86 17.89 6.93
CA ILE A 153 7.36 17.12 5.78
C ILE A 153 7.48 18.07 4.59
N ARG A 154 8.66 18.08 3.95
CA ARG A 154 8.89 18.79 2.69
C ARG A 154 8.16 18.08 1.55
N SER A 155 7.42 18.85 0.76
CA SER A 155 6.67 18.34 -0.39
C SER A 155 7.59 17.73 -1.43
N ARG A 156 7.09 16.75 -2.18
CA ARG A 156 7.78 16.23 -3.36
C ARG A 156 8.23 17.34 -4.33
N SER A 157 7.46 18.41 -4.47
CA SER A 157 7.78 19.55 -5.34
C SER A 157 9.05 20.32 -4.97
N ASP A 158 9.57 20.13 -3.75
CA ASP A 158 10.82 20.74 -3.29
C ASP A 158 12.06 20.05 -3.90
N TRP A 159 11.95 18.79 -4.34
CA TRP A 159 13.06 18.04 -4.95
C TRP A 159 12.75 17.57 -6.37
N ALA A 160 11.51 17.23 -6.69
CA ALA A 160 11.12 16.77 -8.02
C ALA A 160 10.96 17.95 -8.99
N ASP A 161 11.58 17.85 -10.16
CA ASP A 161 11.28 18.70 -11.32
C ASP A 161 10.15 18.08 -12.17
N SER A 162 9.82 18.73 -13.29
CA SER A 162 8.76 18.28 -14.19
C SER A 162 9.00 16.92 -14.85
N GLY A 163 10.25 16.43 -14.86
CA GLY A 163 10.60 15.12 -15.40
C GLY A 163 10.49 13.99 -14.38
N ARG A 164 10.45 14.31 -13.07
CA ARG A 164 10.47 13.32 -11.99
C ARG A 164 9.11 13.16 -11.32
N THR A 165 8.13 12.73 -12.10
CA THR A 165 6.76 12.44 -11.64
C THR A 165 6.49 10.94 -11.53
N TRP A 166 5.27 10.51 -11.29
CA TRP A 166 4.88 9.14 -11.64
C TRP A 166 5.17 8.90 -13.13
N ASP A 167 5.78 7.76 -13.46
CA ASP A 167 6.16 7.44 -14.83
C ASP A 167 4.97 6.89 -15.63
N TRP A 168 4.19 7.80 -16.18
CA TRP A 168 3.06 7.49 -17.07
C TRP A 168 3.49 6.97 -18.45
N SER A 169 4.79 6.92 -18.75
CA SER A 169 5.27 6.35 -20.02
C SER A 169 5.43 4.83 -19.95
N ASN A 170 5.50 4.27 -18.73
CA ASN A 170 5.53 2.85 -18.49
C ASN A 170 4.10 2.26 -18.45
N PRO A 171 3.73 1.33 -19.36
CA PRO A 171 2.39 0.73 -19.39
C PRO A 171 2.00 0.01 -18.10
N ASP A 172 2.96 -0.46 -17.30
CA ASP A 172 2.70 -1.09 -16.00
C ASP A 172 2.27 -0.07 -14.92
N CYS A 173 2.29 1.23 -15.24
CA CYS A 173 2.06 2.34 -14.34
C CYS A 173 0.80 3.17 -14.69
N ASP A 174 0.04 2.78 -15.74
CA ASP A 174 -1.09 3.54 -16.29
C ASP A 174 -2.25 3.76 -15.29
N ASP A 175 -2.37 2.90 -14.28
CA ASP A 175 -3.41 3.00 -13.24
C ASP A 175 -3.06 4.02 -12.13
N GLY A 176 -1.87 4.62 -12.18
CA GLY A 176 -1.38 5.55 -11.18
C GLY A 176 -0.91 4.87 -9.87
N PRO A 177 -0.59 5.65 -8.83
CA PRO A 177 -0.19 5.10 -7.54
C PRO A 177 -1.29 4.24 -6.91
N GLU A 178 -0.98 2.96 -6.69
CA GLU A 178 -1.88 2.04 -5.99
C GLU A 178 -1.98 2.42 -4.51
N THR A 179 -3.21 2.55 -4.01
CA THR A 179 -3.49 2.97 -2.63
C THR A 179 -4.31 1.93 -1.89
N TRP A 180 -3.94 1.68 -0.64
CA TRP A 180 -4.62 0.76 0.25
C TRP A 180 -5.45 1.50 1.31
N PRO A 181 -6.42 0.84 1.97
CA PRO A 181 -7.19 1.47 3.04
C PRO A 181 -6.33 1.85 4.25
N THR A 182 -5.23 1.13 4.50
CA THR A 182 -4.33 1.33 5.64
C THR A 182 -2.98 0.67 5.42
N ILE A 183 -1.99 0.96 6.28
CA ILE A 183 -0.74 0.22 6.41
C ILE A 183 -0.75 -0.55 7.73
N GLU A 184 0.00 -1.66 7.83
CA GLU A 184 0.21 -2.44 9.05
C GLU A 184 1.53 -2.11 9.77
N ALA A 185 2.55 -1.67 9.04
CA ALA A 185 3.85 -1.30 9.59
C ALA A 185 4.57 -0.21 8.79
N THR A 186 5.66 0.30 9.35
CA THR A 186 6.64 1.13 8.65
C THR A 186 7.94 0.35 8.52
N VAL A 187 8.61 0.44 7.38
CA VAL A 187 9.92 -0.19 7.16
C VAL A 187 10.96 0.90 6.95
N ILE A 188 12.07 0.82 7.68
CA ILE A 188 13.16 1.78 7.56
C ILE A 188 14.28 1.12 6.76
N HIS A 189 14.63 1.72 5.63
CA HIS A 189 15.82 1.36 4.87
C HIS A 189 16.86 2.45 5.06
N HIS A 190 18.08 2.16 4.64
CA HIS A 190 19.08 3.18 4.38
C HIS A 190 19.61 2.96 2.97
N THR A 191 20.44 3.87 2.42
CA THR A 191 20.83 3.78 1.01
C THR A 191 21.73 2.60 0.66
N GLY A 192 22.19 1.81 1.66
CA GLY A 192 23.06 0.65 1.43
C GLY A 192 24.43 0.98 0.83
N SER A 193 24.79 2.26 0.73
CA SER A 193 25.95 2.70 -0.06
C SER A 193 27.26 2.35 0.67
N GLY A 194 28.15 1.59 0.05
CA GLY A 194 29.47 1.23 0.61
C GLY A 194 30.47 2.38 0.76
N THR A 195 29.98 3.60 0.88
CA THR A 195 30.72 4.77 1.34
C THR A 195 29.93 5.38 2.49
N ALA A 196 30.60 5.61 3.62
CA ALA A 196 30.07 6.36 4.76
C ALA A 196 29.79 7.81 4.33
N TYR A 197 28.63 8.05 3.74
CA TYR A 197 28.24 9.34 3.20
C TYR A 197 26.96 9.84 3.85
N LEU A 198 27.00 11.11 4.25
CA LEU A 198 25.83 11.90 4.66
C LEU A 198 25.85 13.19 3.82
N PRO A 199 24.75 13.53 3.12
CA PRO A 199 24.65 14.81 2.44
C PRO A 199 24.96 16.00 3.34
N GLU A 200 25.91 16.84 2.92
CA GLU A 200 26.36 18.01 3.68
C GLU A 200 25.46 19.22 3.45
N THR A 201 24.89 19.35 2.25
CA THR A 201 24.02 20.47 1.87
C THR A 201 22.63 19.99 1.46
N VAL A 202 21.65 20.89 1.51
CA VAL A 202 20.28 20.60 1.02
C VAL A 202 20.27 20.26 -0.47
N ASP A 203 21.18 20.83 -1.25
CA ASP A 203 21.30 20.56 -2.68
C ASP A 203 21.83 19.15 -2.94
N ASP A 204 22.73 18.67 -2.08
CA ASP A 204 23.22 17.28 -2.13
C ASP A 204 22.15 16.29 -1.68
N VAL A 205 21.28 16.67 -0.73
CA VAL A 205 20.09 15.87 -0.36
C VAL A 205 19.15 15.74 -1.56
N ILE A 206 18.78 16.87 -2.18
CA ILE A 206 17.88 16.88 -3.36
C ILE A 206 18.47 16.06 -4.49
N ALA A 207 19.76 16.27 -4.79
CA ALA A 207 20.44 15.52 -5.85
C ALA A 207 20.49 14.02 -5.55
N SER A 208 20.67 13.63 -4.27
CA SER A 208 20.62 12.22 -3.88
C SER A 208 19.24 11.62 -4.10
N ILE A 209 18.15 12.30 -3.69
CA ILE A 209 16.77 11.83 -3.91
C ILE A 209 16.48 11.68 -5.40
N ARG A 210 16.91 12.65 -6.23
CA ARG A 210 16.78 12.59 -7.69
C ARG A 210 17.54 11.41 -8.30
N GLY A 211 18.77 11.16 -7.86
CA GLY A 211 19.55 10.02 -8.31
C GLY A 211 18.85 8.69 -8.01
N ILE A 212 18.33 8.53 -6.78
CA ILE A 212 17.59 7.33 -6.38
C ILE A 212 16.34 7.17 -7.25
N TYR A 213 15.57 8.24 -7.48
CA TYR A 213 14.43 8.21 -8.39
C TYR A 213 14.83 7.77 -9.80
N ASP A 214 15.87 8.37 -10.38
CA ASP A 214 16.32 8.07 -11.76
C ASP A 214 16.69 6.59 -11.90
N SER A 215 17.33 6.00 -10.89
CA SER A 215 17.63 4.57 -10.91
C SER A 215 16.39 3.72 -10.80
N HIS A 216 15.47 4.06 -9.90
CA HIS A 216 14.27 3.26 -9.72
C HIS A 216 13.39 3.29 -10.98
N VAL A 217 13.25 4.45 -11.61
CA VAL A 217 12.41 4.62 -12.79
C VAL A 217 13.12 4.17 -14.06
N GLU A 218 14.30 4.72 -14.36
CA GLU A 218 14.96 4.46 -15.64
C GLU A 218 15.72 3.13 -15.66
N SER A 219 16.36 2.74 -14.55
CA SER A 219 17.15 1.51 -14.51
C SER A 219 16.31 0.29 -14.13
N ASN A 220 15.41 0.41 -13.13
CA ASN A 220 14.60 -0.72 -12.66
C ASN A 220 13.21 -0.79 -13.31
N GLY A 221 12.80 0.24 -14.06
CA GLY A 221 11.48 0.29 -14.69
C GLY A 221 10.32 0.46 -13.70
N TRP A 222 10.57 1.01 -12.51
CA TRP A 222 9.51 1.27 -11.53
C TRP A 222 8.75 2.55 -11.86
N CYS A 223 7.51 2.65 -11.37
CA CYS A 223 6.67 3.81 -11.66
C CYS A 223 7.08 5.09 -10.92
N ASP A 224 7.87 4.96 -9.85
CA ASP A 224 8.34 6.07 -9.00
C ASP A 224 9.46 5.56 -8.08
N ILE A 225 10.04 6.46 -7.29
CA ILE A 225 10.90 6.12 -6.16
C ILE A 225 10.19 5.10 -5.23
N GLY A 226 10.98 4.14 -4.76
CA GLY A 226 10.47 2.94 -4.07
C GLY A 226 9.95 3.22 -2.67
N TYR A 227 10.43 4.28 -2.03
CA TYR A 227 10.14 4.64 -0.64
C TYR A 227 9.07 5.74 -0.58
N ASN A 228 8.17 5.67 0.40
CA ASN A 228 7.17 6.72 0.61
C ASN A 228 7.80 8.02 1.13
N PHE A 229 8.84 7.90 1.95
CA PHE A 229 9.54 9.05 2.53
C PHE A 229 11.05 8.87 2.51
N VAL A 230 11.76 10.00 2.60
CA VAL A 230 13.20 10.07 2.83
C VAL A 230 13.45 10.95 4.06
N VAL A 231 14.42 10.58 4.91
CA VAL A 231 14.90 11.39 6.03
C VAL A 231 16.40 11.57 5.92
N ASP A 232 16.88 12.81 5.91
CA ASP A 232 18.31 13.12 5.83
C ASP A 232 18.99 13.27 7.21
N ALA A 233 20.32 13.46 7.18
CA ALA A 233 21.17 13.60 8.36
C ALA A 233 20.81 14.79 9.26
N SER A 234 20.15 15.83 8.73
CA SER A 234 19.68 16.97 9.51
C SER A 234 18.34 16.68 10.23
N GLY A 235 17.68 15.56 9.90
CA GLY A 235 16.34 15.23 10.35
C GLY A 235 15.24 15.83 9.47
N THR A 236 15.56 16.41 8.31
CA THR A 236 14.52 16.89 7.41
C THR A 236 13.80 15.68 6.80
N MET A 237 12.48 15.70 6.85
CA MET A 237 11.60 14.67 6.29
C MET A 237 11.11 15.13 4.92
N TRP A 238 11.16 14.24 3.93
CA TRP A 238 10.79 14.52 2.55
C TRP A 238 9.74 13.52 2.09
N GLU A 239 8.66 14.01 1.50
CA GLU A 239 7.77 13.15 0.71
C GLU A 239 8.53 12.66 -0.52
N ALA A 240 8.65 11.35 -0.65
CA ALA A 240 9.30 10.72 -1.77
C ALA A 240 8.21 10.26 -2.75
N ARG A 241 7.71 9.03 -2.64
CA ARG A 241 6.69 8.49 -3.55
C ARG A 241 5.42 9.34 -3.60
N THR A 242 4.90 9.53 -4.80
CA THR A 242 3.70 10.34 -5.08
C THR A 242 2.52 9.89 -4.21
N GLY A 243 1.94 10.80 -3.42
CA GLY A 243 0.83 10.53 -2.49
C GLY A 243 1.25 9.84 -1.18
N GLY A 244 2.56 9.76 -0.91
CA GLY A 244 3.10 9.04 0.23
C GLY A 244 2.73 9.64 1.58
N HIS A 245 2.43 10.94 1.66
CA HIS A 245 2.09 11.61 2.91
C HIS A 245 0.64 11.35 3.36
N ASP A 246 -0.33 11.53 2.46
CA ASP A 246 -1.77 11.52 2.73
C ASP A 246 -2.43 10.15 2.57
N LEU A 247 -1.87 9.25 1.75
CA LEU A 247 -2.47 7.95 1.42
C LEU A 247 -1.57 6.78 1.84
N ALA A 248 -2.13 5.57 1.97
CA ALA A 248 -1.35 4.33 2.09
C ALA A 248 -0.95 3.85 0.70
N VAL A 249 -0.07 4.62 0.04
CA VAL A 249 0.45 4.29 -1.29
C VAL A 249 1.39 3.11 -1.17
N GLN A 250 1.16 2.07 -1.97
CA GLN A 250 2.04 0.91 -2.07
C GLN A 250 3.42 1.33 -2.58
N GLY A 251 4.46 0.98 -1.83
CA GLY A 251 5.86 1.22 -2.19
C GLY A 251 6.46 0.17 -3.13
N ALA A 252 7.78 0.20 -3.27
CA ALA A 252 8.60 -0.83 -3.92
C ALA A 252 9.92 -1.05 -3.14
N HIS A 253 9.86 -0.96 -1.82
CA HIS A 253 11.02 -0.96 -0.93
C HIS A 253 11.22 -2.28 -0.18
N VAL A 254 10.17 -3.11 -0.06
CA VAL A 254 10.21 -4.38 0.66
C VAL A 254 9.36 -5.42 -0.06
N SER A 255 10.03 -6.39 -0.69
CA SER A 255 9.34 -7.48 -1.37
C SER A 255 8.36 -8.21 -0.43
N GLY A 256 7.20 -8.61 -0.96
CA GLY A 256 6.13 -9.26 -0.20
C GLY A 256 5.29 -8.33 0.71
N PHE A 257 5.79 -7.16 1.08
CA PHE A 257 5.17 -6.29 2.09
C PHE A 257 4.88 -4.86 1.64
N ASN A 258 5.26 -4.48 0.41
CA ASN A 258 5.05 -3.14 -0.17
C ASN A 258 3.62 -2.60 -0.01
N TRP A 259 2.61 -3.47 -0.10
CA TRP A 259 1.19 -3.11 -0.10
C TRP A 259 0.61 -2.86 1.31
N ILE A 260 1.25 -3.39 2.37
CA ILE A 260 0.84 -3.16 3.77
C ILE A 260 1.84 -2.34 4.57
N THR A 261 2.86 -1.75 3.93
CA THR A 261 3.88 -0.99 4.65
C THR A 261 4.10 0.38 4.05
N SER A 262 4.58 1.30 4.89
CA SER A 262 5.13 2.57 4.44
C SER A 262 6.65 2.55 4.61
N GLY A 263 7.38 2.73 3.51
CA GLY A 263 8.83 2.75 3.48
C GLY A 263 9.40 4.12 3.77
N ILE A 264 10.39 4.18 4.65
CA ILE A 264 11.14 5.39 4.99
C ILE A 264 12.62 5.11 4.72
N LEU A 265 13.23 5.87 3.83
CA LEU A 265 14.66 5.78 3.55
C LEU A 265 15.44 6.77 4.42
N ALA A 266 16.32 6.27 5.27
CA ALA A 266 17.36 7.05 5.93
C ALA A 266 18.47 7.33 4.91
N LEU A 267 18.66 8.60 4.53
CA LEU A 267 19.60 8.98 3.49
C LEU A 267 21.04 8.93 4.02
N GLY A 268 21.73 7.83 3.74
CA GLY A 268 23.08 7.54 4.20
C GLY A 268 23.33 6.04 4.34
N SER A 269 24.57 5.66 4.60
CA SER A 269 24.94 4.26 4.84
C SER A 269 25.27 3.98 6.29
N PHE A 270 24.68 2.91 6.82
CA PHE A 270 24.79 2.54 8.23
C PHE A 270 25.06 1.03 8.37
N SER A 271 25.75 0.44 7.40
CA SER A 271 26.09 -1.00 7.39
C SER A 271 27.28 -1.35 8.27
N ASP A 272 28.12 -0.39 8.66
CA ASP A 272 29.26 -0.58 9.56
C ASP A 272 29.07 0.11 10.92
N SER A 273 29.78 -0.37 11.94
CA SER A 273 29.66 0.16 13.30
C SER A 273 30.18 1.59 13.48
N GLU A 274 30.91 2.11 12.49
CA GLU A 274 31.51 3.45 12.51
C GLU A 274 30.54 4.50 11.94
N SER A 275 29.60 4.10 11.09
CA SER A 275 28.60 4.98 10.48
C SER A 275 27.26 4.85 11.21
N THR A 276 26.98 5.76 12.15
CA THR A 276 25.72 5.76 12.89
C THR A 276 24.78 6.87 12.42
N PRO A 277 23.46 6.63 12.36
CA PRO A 277 22.48 7.68 12.08
C PRO A 277 22.58 8.82 13.09
N THR A 278 22.49 10.06 12.62
CA THR A 278 22.52 11.23 13.49
C THR A 278 21.31 11.27 14.43
N THR A 279 21.44 11.91 15.59
CA THR A 279 20.31 12.07 16.51
C THR A 279 19.09 12.76 15.88
N PRO A 280 19.24 13.84 15.09
CA PRO A 280 18.11 14.44 14.36
C PRO A 280 17.43 13.49 13.37
N MET A 281 18.20 12.69 12.63
CA MET A 281 17.67 11.67 11.72
C MET A 281 16.87 10.62 12.51
N LEU A 282 17.43 10.05 13.58
CA LEU A 282 16.76 9.05 14.41
C LEU A 282 15.44 9.55 14.99
N ASN A 283 15.43 10.77 15.53
CA ASN A 283 14.21 11.39 16.05
C ASN A 283 13.16 11.51 14.95
N SER A 284 13.57 11.97 13.76
CA SER A 284 12.66 12.20 12.65
C SER A 284 12.12 10.91 12.04
N LEU A 285 12.96 9.88 11.90
CA LEU A 285 12.52 8.53 11.54
C LEU A 285 11.45 8.01 12.52
N GLY A 286 11.67 8.19 13.82
CA GLY A 286 10.71 7.79 14.85
C GLY A 286 9.41 8.59 14.80
N ASP A 287 9.48 9.91 14.67
CA ASP A 287 8.31 10.79 14.62
C ASP A 287 7.47 10.55 13.36
N LEU A 288 8.13 10.38 12.21
CA LEU A 288 7.49 10.08 10.94
C LEU A 288 6.80 8.72 10.96
N ALA A 289 7.49 7.68 11.45
CA ALA A 289 6.91 6.35 11.59
C ALA A 289 5.71 6.35 12.54
N ALA A 290 5.85 6.98 13.72
CA ALA A 290 4.79 7.07 14.71
C ALA A 290 3.59 7.89 14.21
N TRP A 291 3.83 8.95 13.45
CA TRP A 291 2.75 9.71 12.81
C TRP A 291 2.03 8.86 11.76
N LYS A 292 2.77 8.23 10.84
CA LYS A 292 2.17 7.43 9.76
C LYS A 292 1.33 6.26 10.32
N LEU A 293 1.83 5.56 11.33
CA LEU A 293 1.06 4.51 12.00
C LEU A 293 -0.21 5.06 12.67
N ARG A 294 -0.12 6.24 13.30
CA ARG A 294 -1.26 6.85 14.01
C ARG A 294 -2.37 7.31 13.08
N VAL A 295 -2.03 7.92 11.93
CA VAL A 295 -3.05 8.31 10.92
C VAL A 295 -3.75 7.09 10.32
N HIS A 296 -3.11 5.92 10.38
CA HIS A 296 -3.65 4.63 9.96
C HIS A 296 -4.23 3.77 11.12
N GLY A 297 -4.32 4.31 12.33
CA GLY A 297 -4.92 3.64 13.49
C GLY A 297 -4.10 2.46 14.03
N LYS A 298 -2.80 2.38 13.73
CA LYS A 298 -1.92 1.30 14.16
C LYS A 298 -1.17 1.61 15.46
N PRO A 299 -0.83 0.59 16.27
CA PRO A 299 0.02 0.78 17.44
C PRO A 299 1.37 1.37 17.06
N THR A 300 1.83 2.37 17.81
CA THR A 300 3.16 3.00 17.62
C THR A 300 4.24 2.36 18.50
N SER A 301 3.98 1.15 19.02
CA SER A 301 4.86 0.46 19.97
C SER A 301 4.50 -1.02 20.08
N GLY A 302 5.49 -1.86 20.32
CA GLY A 302 5.32 -3.31 20.52
C GLY A 302 5.73 -4.10 19.27
N PRO A 303 5.78 -5.44 19.36
CA PRO A 303 6.06 -6.27 18.19
C PRO A 303 4.92 -6.14 17.18
N VAL A 304 5.27 -6.05 15.90
CA VAL A 304 4.32 -6.22 14.78
C VAL A 304 4.65 -7.53 14.11
N PHE A 305 3.62 -8.34 13.89
CA PHE A 305 3.73 -9.57 13.14
C PHE A 305 3.28 -9.29 11.72
N LEU A 306 4.24 -9.02 10.85
CA LEU A 306 4.00 -9.02 9.42
C LEU A 306 3.96 -10.48 8.99
N LYS A 307 2.77 -10.96 8.65
CA LYS A 307 2.64 -12.28 8.04
C LYS A 307 3.01 -12.11 6.57
N GLU A 308 4.23 -12.49 6.20
CA GLU A 308 4.48 -12.83 4.82
C GLU A 308 3.55 -14.00 4.52
N TYR A 309 2.73 -13.87 3.49
CA TYR A 309 1.91 -14.99 3.04
C TYR A 309 2.80 -15.96 2.24
N SER A 310 3.85 -16.47 2.87
CA SER A 310 4.61 -17.59 2.34
C SER A 310 3.88 -18.90 2.66
N ASP A 311 3.58 -19.67 1.61
CA ASP A 311 2.87 -20.96 1.53
C ASP A 311 1.32 -20.96 1.33
N LEU A 312 0.63 -19.82 1.47
CA LEU A 312 -0.85 -19.78 1.38
C LEU A 312 -1.47 -19.44 0.01
N ALA A 313 -0.77 -19.53 -1.12
CA ALA A 313 -1.40 -19.22 -2.41
C ALA A 313 -0.92 -20.12 -3.55
N THR A 314 -1.39 -21.37 -3.51
CA THR A 314 -1.97 -21.88 -4.76
C THR A 314 -3.39 -21.33 -4.82
N TYR A 315 -3.88 -20.98 -6.02
CA TYR A 315 -5.26 -20.54 -6.26
C TYR A 315 -6.36 -21.20 -5.38
N PRO A 316 -6.34 -22.53 -5.07
CA PRO A 316 -7.24 -23.15 -4.09
C PRO A 316 -7.30 -22.47 -2.71
N VAL A 317 -6.16 -22.10 -2.15
CA VAL A 317 -6.07 -21.52 -0.80
C VAL A 317 -6.57 -20.08 -0.79
N SER A 318 -6.13 -19.26 -1.76
CA SER A 318 -6.62 -17.88 -1.95
C SER A 318 -8.13 -17.86 -2.18
N LEU A 319 -8.64 -18.82 -2.96
CA LEU A 319 -10.07 -19.02 -3.16
C LEU A 319 -10.77 -19.32 -1.82
N TYR A 320 -10.31 -20.31 -1.05
CA TYR A 320 -10.91 -20.64 0.24
C TYR A 320 -10.90 -19.45 1.21
N THR A 321 -9.76 -18.80 1.39
CA THR A 321 -9.62 -17.70 2.36
C THR A 321 -10.43 -16.47 1.97
N THR A 322 -10.57 -16.17 0.69
CA THR A 322 -11.42 -15.05 0.22
C THR A 322 -12.88 -15.25 0.63
N PHE A 323 -13.38 -16.48 0.52
CA PHE A 323 -14.73 -16.78 0.94
C PHE A 323 -14.81 -16.94 2.48
N ILE A 324 -14.07 -17.86 3.05
CA ILE A 324 -14.30 -18.29 4.44
C ILE A 324 -13.65 -17.34 5.46
N GLY A 325 -12.65 -16.55 5.06
CA GLY A 325 -11.90 -15.65 5.95
C GLY A 325 -10.84 -16.34 6.80
N SER A 326 -10.68 -17.66 6.65
CA SER A 326 -9.63 -18.48 7.28
C SER A 326 -8.91 -19.34 6.24
N ALA A 327 -7.76 -19.91 6.61
CA ALA A 327 -7.09 -20.90 5.77
C ALA A 327 -7.91 -22.22 5.75
N PRO A 328 -7.92 -22.95 4.63
CA PRO A 328 -8.51 -24.29 4.55
C PRO A 328 -7.70 -25.29 5.39
N SER A 329 -8.36 -26.34 5.88
CA SER A 329 -7.67 -27.56 6.30
C SER A 329 -7.06 -28.29 5.09
N PRO A 330 -6.08 -29.19 5.30
CA PRO A 330 -5.50 -29.97 4.19
C PRO A 330 -6.53 -30.77 3.38
N THR A 331 -7.61 -31.22 4.03
CA THR A 331 -8.71 -31.93 3.35
C THR A 331 -9.52 -31.00 2.45
N GLU A 332 -9.85 -29.80 2.93
CA GLU A 332 -10.60 -28.80 2.16
C GLU A 332 -9.77 -28.27 0.99
N GLU A 333 -8.48 -28.04 1.20
CA GLU A 333 -7.56 -27.63 0.14
C GLU A 333 -7.47 -28.70 -0.95
N ASN A 334 -7.29 -29.97 -0.58
CA ASN A 334 -7.22 -31.07 -1.54
C ASN A 334 -8.56 -31.27 -2.28
N ALA A 335 -9.69 -31.04 -1.62
CA ALA A 335 -11.00 -31.06 -2.26
C ALA A 335 -11.13 -29.94 -3.31
N LEU A 336 -10.69 -28.73 -2.98
CA LEU A 336 -10.67 -27.61 -3.92
C LEU A 336 -9.73 -27.88 -5.10
N ARG A 337 -8.51 -28.38 -4.87
CA ARG A 337 -7.59 -28.79 -5.95
C ARG A 337 -8.24 -29.80 -6.90
N THR A 338 -8.96 -30.77 -6.34
CA THR A 338 -9.69 -31.78 -7.12
C THR A 338 -10.83 -31.14 -7.91
N ALA A 339 -11.64 -30.28 -7.29
CA ALA A 339 -12.73 -29.56 -7.96
C ALA A 339 -12.21 -28.70 -9.13
N ILE A 340 -11.13 -27.95 -8.91
CA ILE A 340 -10.51 -27.08 -9.91
C ILE A 340 -9.97 -27.89 -11.10
N SER A 341 -9.27 -28.99 -10.84
CA SER A 341 -8.71 -29.83 -11.91
C SER A 341 -9.76 -30.58 -12.71
N GLN A 342 -10.88 -30.99 -12.09
CA GLN A 342 -11.90 -31.79 -12.75
C GLN A 342 -12.99 -30.96 -13.44
N ARG A 343 -13.37 -29.83 -12.83
CA ARG A 343 -14.53 -29.02 -13.27
C ARG A 343 -14.18 -27.58 -13.60
N GLY A 344 -12.95 -27.16 -13.31
CA GLY A 344 -12.48 -25.80 -13.58
C GLY A 344 -12.72 -24.82 -12.44
N ARG A 345 -12.17 -23.62 -12.62
CA ARG A 345 -12.12 -22.54 -11.62
C ARG A 345 -13.49 -22.05 -11.19
N TYR A 346 -14.39 -21.85 -12.16
CA TYR A 346 -15.73 -21.33 -11.91
C TYR A 346 -16.57 -22.29 -11.07
N ASP A 347 -16.63 -23.58 -11.44
CA ASP A 347 -17.42 -24.57 -10.71
C ASP A 347 -16.90 -24.78 -9.28
N ALA A 348 -15.58 -24.71 -9.07
CA ALA A 348 -14.99 -24.76 -7.73
C ALA A 348 -15.31 -23.50 -6.90
N ALA A 349 -15.22 -22.31 -7.51
CA ALA A 349 -15.57 -21.05 -6.85
C ALA A 349 -17.07 -20.99 -6.51
N LEU A 350 -17.93 -21.48 -7.42
CA LEU A 350 -19.37 -21.53 -7.22
C LEU A 350 -19.77 -22.50 -6.11
N GLU A 351 -19.15 -23.69 -6.04
CA GLU A 351 -19.38 -24.64 -4.95
C GLU A 351 -19.06 -24.01 -3.59
N LEU A 352 -17.93 -23.31 -3.50
CA LEU A 352 -17.53 -22.62 -2.28
C LEU A 352 -18.47 -21.44 -1.96
N ALA A 353 -18.86 -20.66 -2.96
CA ALA A 353 -19.82 -19.56 -2.83
C ALA A 353 -21.24 -20.04 -2.47
N GLN A 354 -21.56 -21.31 -2.67
CA GLN A 354 -22.83 -21.94 -2.28
C GLN A 354 -22.72 -22.76 -0.98
N SER A 355 -21.55 -22.81 -0.37
CA SER A 355 -21.32 -23.61 0.84
C SER A 355 -22.02 -23.02 2.07
N ASP A 356 -22.40 -23.90 3.01
CA ASP A 356 -22.95 -23.49 4.32
C ASP A 356 -21.97 -22.60 5.10
N ALA A 357 -20.67 -22.79 4.89
CA ALA A 357 -19.64 -21.97 5.51
C ALA A 357 -19.69 -20.52 5.02
N TRP A 358 -19.74 -20.31 3.69
CA TRP A 358 -19.89 -18.97 3.13
C TRP A 358 -21.25 -18.34 3.42
N ALA A 359 -22.33 -19.13 3.34
CA ALA A 359 -23.66 -18.69 3.76
C ALA A 359 -23.64 -18.20 5.21
N GLY A 360 -22.94 -18.91 6.09
CA GLY A 360 -22.72 -18.50 7.47
C GLY A 360 -22.01 -17.15 7.58
N VAL A 361 -20.91 -16.94 6.84
CA VAL A 361 -20.20 -15.65 6.82
C VAL A 361 -21.10 -14.51 6.36
N MET A 362 -21.92 -14.72 5.33
CA MET A 362 -22.87 -13.70 4.85
C MET A 362 -23.95 -13.39 5.88
N VAL A 363 -24.52 -14.41 6.52
CA VAL A 363 -25.54 -14.28 7.57
C VAL A 363 -24.98 -13.53 8.77
N ASP A 364 -23.79 -13.89 9.24
CA ASP A 364 -23.12 -13.22 10.35
C ASP A 364 -22.93 -11.72 10.06
N GLY A 365 -22.62 -11.38 8.82
CA GLY A 365 -22.58 -10.00 8.35
C GLY A 365 -23.91 -9.28 8.36
N LEU A 366 -24.98 -9.93 7.91
CA LEU A 366 -26.31 -9.34 7.91
C LEU A 366 -26.77 -9.03 9.34
N TYR A 367 -26.52 -9.94 10.29
CA TYR A 367 -26.76 -9.70 11.71
C TYR A 367 -25.97 -8.50 12.24
N GLN A 368 -24.69 -8.40 11.90
CA GLN A 368 -23.85 -7.29 12.38
C GLN A 368 -24.19 -5.95 11.73
N ASP A 369 -24.42 -5.93 10.42
CA ASP A 369 -24.70 -4.71 9.67
C ASP A 369 -26.11 -4.17 9.94
N ALA A 370 -27.12 -5.05 9.90
CA ALA A 370 -28.49 -4.66 10.13
C ALA A 370 -28.75 -4.52 11.63
N LEU A 371 -28.47 -5.56 12.42
CA LEU A 371 -28.95 -5.66 13.81
C LEU A 371 -27.90 -5.30 14.86
N GLY A 372 -26.63 -5.12 14.47
CA GLY A 372 -25.56 -4.66 15.35
C GLY A 372 -25.20 -5.68 16.44
N ARG A 373 -25.50 -6.95 16.22
CA ARG A 373 -25.25 -8.07 17.13
C ARG A 373 -24.82 -9.31 16.36
N SER A 374 -24.28 -10.29 17.06
CA SER A 374 -24.03 -11.62 16.49
C SER A 374 -25.32 -12.41 16.36
N ALA A 375 -25.36 -13.34 15.39
CA ALA A 375 -26.38 -14.35 15.31
C ALA A 375 -26.29 -15.30 16.53
N ASP A 376 -27.43 -15.71 17.07
CA ASP A 376 -27.49 -16.93 17.89
C ASP A 376 -27.45 -18.18 16.98
N ASP A 377 -27.15 -19.33 17.58
CA ASP A 377 -26.93 -20.58 16.82
C ASP A 377 -28.15 -20.98 15.97
N ASP A 378 -29.36 -20.85 16.52
CA ASP A 378 -30.61 -21.22 15.83
C ASP A 378 -30.93 -20.24 14.70
N GLY A 379 -30.79 -18.94 14.95
CA GLY A 379 -30.98 -17.90 13.95
C GLY A 379 -29.99 -18.02 12.80
N ARG A 380 -28.71 -18.26 13.12
CA ARG A 380 -27.68 -18.50 12.12
C ARG A 380 -28.01 -19.74 11.28
N ALA A 381 -28.33 -20.86 11.93
CA ALA A 381 -28.68 -22.10 11.25
C ALA A 381 -29.91 -21.95 10.35
N TYR A 382 -30.93 -21.19 10.80
CA TYR A 382 -32.12 -20.89 10.02
C TYR A 382 -31.77 -20.16 8.72
N TRP A 383 -31.05 -19.04 8.80
CA TRP A 383 -30.72 -18.23 7.63
C TRP A 383 -29.76 -18.93 6.68
N VAL A 384 -28.77 -19.66 7.20
CA VAL A 384 -27.92 -20.54 6.37
C VAL A 384 -28.77 -21.57 5.63
N GLY A 385 -29.73 -22.18 6.32
CA GLY A 385 -30.70 -23.10 5.71
C GLY A 385 -31.51 -22.44 4.59
N GLN A 386 -31.97 -21.20 4.77
CA GLN A 386 -32.71 -20.46 3.74
C GLN A 386 -31.85 -20.20 2.49
N LEU A 387 -30.61 -19.72 2.69
CA LEU A 387 -29.69 -19.46 1.58
C LEU A 387 -29.36 -20.73 0.81
N ARG A 388 -29.10 -21.84 1.52
CA ARG A 388 -28.90 -23.16 0.92
C ARG A 388 -30.12 -23.64 0.13
N SER A 389 -31.34 -23.32 0.57
CA SER A 389 -32.58 -23.63 -0.16
C SER A 389 -32.84 -22.71 -1.36
N GLY A 390 -31.90 -21.82 -1.70
CA GLY A 390 -31.97 -20.96 -2.88
C GLY A 390 -32.57 -19.58 -2.61
N LEU A 391 -32.77 -19.19 -1.34
CA LEU A 391 -33.08 -17.80 -1.02
C LEU A 391 -31.89 -16.92 -1.42
N ARG A 392 -32.15 -15.86 -2.20
CA ARG A 392 -31.10 -14.91 -2.57
C ARG A 392 -30.62 -14.15 -1.35
N VAL A 393 -29.32 -13.83 -1.32
CA VAL A 393 -28.70 -12.99 -0.28
C VAL A 393 -29.40 -11.63 -0.19
N GLU A 394 -29.80 -11.06 -1.32
CA GLU A 394 -30.63 -9.86 -1.40
C GLU A 394 -31.94 -10.01 -0.62
N THR A 395 -32.65 -11.14 -0.81
CA THR A 395 -33.92 -11.38 -0.12
C THR A 395 -33.71 -11.59 1.38
N ALA A 396 -32.64 -12.31 1.78
CA ALA A 396 -32.26 -12.38 3.18
C ALA A 396 -32.01 -10.98 3.74
N ALA A 397 -31.23 -10.15 3.07
CA ALA A 397 -30.97 -8.79 3.50
C ALA A 397 -32.26 -7.94 3.60
N ILE A 398 -33.22 -8.11 2.67
CA ILE A 398 -34.54 -7.48 2.77
C ILE A 398 -35.22 -7.85 4.08
N TYR A 399 -35.18 -9.11 4.52
CA TYR A 399 -35.74 -9.51 5.82
C TYR A 399 -34.99 -8.91 7.01
N PHE A 400 -33.66 -8.77 6.96
CA PHE A 400 -32.88 -8.18 8.04
C PHE A 400 -33.15 -6.67 8.20
N TYR A 401 -33.01 -5.90 7.12
CA TYR A 401 -33.24 -4.46 7.13
C TYR A 401 -34.73 -4.09 7.20
N GLY A 402 -35.61 -4.99 6.77
CA GLY A 402 -37.07 -4.87 6.85
C GLY A 402 -37.67 -5.43 8.15
N SER A 403 -36.84 -5.96 9.06
CA SER A 403 -37.31 -6.53 10.32
C SER A 403 -37.89 -5.46 11.24
N GLU A 404 -38.81 -5.90 12.10
CA GLU A 404 -39.34 -5.07 13.19
C GLU A 404 -38.20 -4.59 14.10
N GLU A 405 -37.24 -5.46 14.44
CA GLU A 405 -36.05 -5.12 15.24
C GLU A 405 -35.26 -3.95 14.64
N TYR A 406 -34.97 -3.98 13.33
CA TYR A 406 -34.26 -2.89 12.68
C TYR A 406 -35.08 -1.60 12.65
N TYR A 407 -36.38 -1.72 12.36
CA TYR A 407 -37.29 -0.59 12.26
C TYR A 407 -37.44 0.14 13.61
N GLU A 408 -37.68 -0.61 14.68
CA GLU A 408 -37.81 -0.09 16.05
C GLU A 408 -36.51 0.59 16.50
N ARG A 409 -35.35 -0.06 16.29
CA ARG A 409 -34.04 0.51 16.65
C ARG A 409 -33.75 1.81 15.91
N SER A 410 -34.28 1.97 14.69
CA SER A 410 -34.10 3.18 13.92
C SER A 410 -34.88 4.37 14.50
N GLY A 411 -36.01 4.13 15.18
CA GLY A 411 -36.80 5.19 15.83
C GLY A 411 -37.90 5.80 14.96
N GLY A 412 -38.48 5.02 14.03
CA GLY A 412 -39.63 5.38 13.22
C GLY A 412 -39.32 5.70 11.75
N PRO A 413 -40.31 6.14 10.95
CA PRO A 413 -40.21 6.19 9.48
C PRO A 413 -39.04 7.00 8.93
N THR A 414 -38.85 8.23 9.41
CA THR A 414 -37.82 9.14 8.89
C THR A 414 -36.40 8.69 9.26
N PRO A 415 -36.09 8.38 10.53
CA PRO A 415 -34.80 7.80 10.89
C PRO A 415 -34.51 6.46 10.20
N TYR A 416 -35.52 5.61 10.04
CA TYR A 416 -35.40 4.32 9.34
C TYR A 416 -35.02 4.51 7.87
N VAL A 417 -35.73 5.36 7.13
CA VAL A 417 -35.36 5.64 5.74
C VAL A 417 -33.96 6.24 5.65
N THR A 418 -33.61 7.14 6.56
CA THR A 418 -32.26 7.74 6.62
C THR A 418 -31.17 6.69 6.81
N SER A 419 -31.39 5.70 7.69
CA SER A 419 -30.44 4.61 7.90
C SER A 419 -30.32 3.70 6.67
N LEU A 420 -31.41 3.44 5.94
CA LEU A 420 -31.36 2.67 4.68
C LEU A 420 -30.53 3.38 3.60
N TYR A 421 -30.67 4.71 3.44
CA TYR A 421 -29.82 5.49 2.52
C TYR A 421 -28.34 5.36 2.89
N GLN A 422 -28.00 5.46 4.18
CA GLN A 422 -26.61 5.31 4.60
C GLN A 422 -26.08 3.89 4.41
N GLN A 423 -26.85 2.87 4.79
CA GLN A 423 -26.37 1.49 4.84
C GLN A 423 -26.38 0.81 3.47
N LEU A 424 -27.41 1.06 2.65
CA LEU A 424 -27.58 0.40 1.36
C LEU A 424 -27.06 1.24 0.19
N LEU A 425 -27.19 2.57 0.28
CA LEU A 425 -26.80 3.48 -0.81
C LEU A 425 -25.48 4.22 -0.52
N GLY A 426 -25.06 4.27 0.74
CA GLY A 426 -23.79 4.89 1.11
C GLY A 426 -23.80 6.41 1.11
N ARG A 427 -24.97 7.04 1.14
CA ARG A 427 -25.13 8.50 1.11
C ARG A 427 -26.27 8.95 2.01
N ALA A 428 -26.38 10.27 2.21
CA ALA A 428 -27.56 10.86 2.83
C ALA A 428 -28.76 10.85 1.87
N PRO A 429 -30.00 10.77 2.39
CA PRO A 429 -31.19 10.95 1.58
C PRO A 429 -31.28 12.38 1.04
N ASP A 430 -31.77 12.52 -0.18
CA ASP A 430 -32.27 13.81 -0.67
C ASP A 430 -33.64 14.12 -0.03
N PRO A 431 -34.03 15.41 0.12
CA PRO A 431 -35.27 15.78 0.81
C PRO A 431 -36.52 15.12 0.22
N SER A 432 -36.61 15.04 -1.12
CA SER A 432 -37.76 14.48 -1.82
C SER A 432 -37.86 12.97 -1.61
N GLY A 433 -36.74 12.25 -1.74
CA GLY A 433 -36.66 10.82 -1.49
C GLY A 433 -36.98 10.47 -0.03
N LEU A 434 -36.46 11.23 0.93
CA LEU A 434 -36.77 11.04 2.35
C LEU A 434 -38.28 11.17 2.58
N GLN A 435 -38.89 12.24 2.08
CA GLN A 435 -40.31 12.50 2.24
C GLN A 435 -41.16 11.40 1.59
N PHE A 436 -40.79 10.96 0.38
CA PHE A 436 -41.52 9.91 -0.34
C PHE A 436 -41.52 8.59 0.43
N TRP A 437 -40.34 8.06 0.77
CA TRP A 437 -40.22 6.75 1.41
C TRP A 437 -40.77 6.76 2.85
N SER A 438 -40.49 7.81 3.63
CA SER A 438 -41.02 7.92 5.01
C SER A 438 -42.53 8.16 5.02
N GLY A 439 -43.07 8.84 4.01
CA GLY A 439 -44.50 9.02 3.80
C GLY A 439 -45.24 7.70 3.58
N LEU A 440 -44.68 6.80 2.75
CA LEU A 440 -45.28 5.48 2.47
C LEU A 440 -45.41 4.62 3.73
N LEU A 441 -44.42 4.68 4.64
CA LEU A 441 -44.48 4.01 5.94
C LEU A 441 -45.50 4.68 6.86
N SER A 442 -45.50 6.01 6.91
CA SER A 442 -46.40 6.77 7.79
C SER A 442 -47.88 6.63 7.41
N SER A 443 -48.18 6.46 6.11
CA SER A 443 -49.54 6.23 5.60
C SER A 443 -49.97 4.76 5.64
N GLY A 444 -49.07 3.83 6.01
CA GLY A 444 -49.32 2.38 5.92
C GLY A 444 -49.45 1.86 4.49
N SER A 445 -48.99 2.62 3.49
CA SER A 445 -49.05 2.23 2.07
C SER A 445 -47.95 1.24 1.67
N SER A 446 -46.88 1.16 2.48
CA SER A 446 -45.85 0.13 2.38
C SER A 446 -45.44 -0.29 3.80
N ASP A 447 -44.97 -1.53 3.94
CA ASP A 447 -44.29 -2.01 5.12
C ASP A 447 -42.76 -1.81 4.99
N PRO A 448 -41.97 -1.97 6.06
CA PRO A 448 -40.51 -1.85 6.01
C PRO A 448 -39.84 -2.75 4.97
N ALA A 449 -40.28 -4.01 4.83
CA ALA A 449 -39.75 -4.94 3.83
C ALA A 449 -39.96 -4.44 2.39
N GLY A 450 -41.14 -3.88 2.09
CA GLY A 450 -41.44 -3.26 0.80
C GLY A 450 -40.55 -2.05 0.49
N ILE A 451 -40.24 -1.22 1.50
CA ILE A 451 -39.30 -0.09 1.35
C ILE A 451 -37.90 -0.62 1.00
N VAL A 452 -37.40 -1.60 1.76
CA VAL A 452 -36.06 -2.16 1.55
C VAL A 452 -35.94 -2.84 0.19
N SER A 453 -36.99 -3.52 -0.27
CA SER A 453 -37.03 -4.10 -1.63
C SER A 453 -36.83 -3.02 -2.70
N GLY A 454 -37.46 -1.85 -2.55
CA GLY A 454 -37.25 -0.70 -3.44
C GLY A 454 -35.80 -0.21 -3.46
N PHE A 455 -35.14 -0.16 -2.30
CA PHE A 455 -33.72 0.21 -2.21
C PHE A 455 -32.81 -0.83 -2.87
N TYR A 456 -33.03 -2.13 -2.62
CA TYR A 456 -32.20 -3.20 -3.20
C TYR A 456 -32.32 -3.34 -4.72
N ALA A 457 -33.53 -3.11 -5.26
CA ALA A 457 -33.77 -3.12 -6.69
C ALA A 457 -33.12 -1.93 -7.43
N SER A 458 -32.79 -0.85 -6.70
CA SER A 458 -32.19 0.35 -7.29
C SER A 458 -30.85 0.05 -7.96
N ILE A 459 -30.54 0.78 -9.04
CA ILE A 459 -29.22 0.69 -9.68
C ILE A 459 -28.10 1.09 -8.72
N GLU A 460 -28.35 2.04 -7.83
CA GLU A 460 -27.38 2.53 -6.85
C GLU A 460 -26.99 1.43 -5.85
N SER A 461 -27.97 0.68 -5.33
CA SER A 461 -27.68 -0.48 -4.47
C SER A 461 -26.90 -1.57 -5.22
N ARG A 462 -27.30 -1.88 -6.47
CA ARG A 462 -26.57 -2.86 -7.30
C ARG A 462 -25.13 -2.45 -7.57
N LEU A 463 -24.88 -1.17 -7.87
CA LEU A 463 -23.53 -0.63 -8.01
C LEU A 463 -22.74 -0.79 -6.70
N ASN A 464 -23.31 -0.46 -5.55
CA ASN A 464 -22.63 -0.65 -4.27
C ASN A 464 -22.28 -2.13 -4.02
N ARG A 465 -23.22 -3.05 -4.26
CA ARG A 465 -22.98 -4.50 -4.10
C ARG A 465 -21.85 -5.01 -5.00
N VAL A 466 -21.82 -4.58 -6.27
CA VAL A 466 -20.73 -4.92 -7.19
C VAL A 466 -19.40 -4.42 -6.68
N ARG A 467 -19.32 -3.15 -6.25
CA ARG A 467 -18.10 -2.58 -5.68
C ARG A 467 -17.63 -3.38 -4.47
N ASP A 468 -18.54 -3.70 -3.55
CA ASP A 468 -18.21 -4.44 -2.33
C ASP A 468 -17.69 -5.86 -2.66
N LEU A 469 -18.25 -6.53 -3.68
CA LEU A 469 -17.76 -7.85 -4.15
C LEU A 469 -16.39 -7.75 -4.85
N TYR A 470 -16.17 -6.73 -5.67
CA TYR A 470 -14.86 -6.45 -6.29
C TYR A 470 -13.80 -6.19 -5.22
N GLN A 471 -14.08 -5.33 -4.24
CA GLN A 471 -13.15 -5.05 -3.16
C GLN A 471 -12.86 -6.28 -2.31
N ARG A 472 -13.84 -7.16 -2.11
CA ARG A 472 -13.66 -8.37 -1.32
C ARG A 472 -12.85 -9.46 -2.05
N ILE A 473 -13.09 -9.62 -3.34
CA ILE A 473 -12.57 -10.76 -4.11
C ILE A 473 -11.34 -10.36 -4.92
N LEU A 474 -11.44 -9.23 -5.63
CA LEU A 474 -10.39 -8.71 -6.48
C LEU A 474 -9.48 -7.69 -5.77
N LEU A 475 -9.82 -7.28 -4.55
CA LEU A 475 -9.04 -6.33 -3.74
C LEU A 475 -8.87 -4.95 -4.38
N ARG A 476 -9.78 -4.59 -5.31
CA ARG A 476 -9.81 -3.31 -5.98
C ARG A 476 -11.23 -2.84 -6.23
N ASN A 477 -11.37 -1.60 -6.67
CA ASN A 477 -12.65 -1.12 -7.22
C ASN A 477 -12.88 -1.67 -8.63
N PRO A 478 -14.15 -1.86 -9.05
CA PRO A 478 -14.47 -2.13 -10.44
C PRO A 478 -14.13 -0.91 -11.30
N ASP A 479 -13.65 -1.15 -12.51
CA ASP A 479 -13.60 -0.14 -13.57
C ASP A 479 -15.02 0.27 -13.97
N ALA A 480 -15.17 1.41 -14.65
CA ALA A 480 -16.49 1.99 -14.96
C ALA A 480 -17.39 1.03 -15.76
N ASP A 481 -16.82 0.29 -16.70
CA ASP A 481 -17.54 -0.63 -17.58
C ASP A 481 -17.95 -1.89 -16.81
N GLY A 482 -17.01 -2.50 -16.07
CA GLY A 482 -17.27 -3.64 -15.19
C GLY A 482 -18.31 -3.32 -14.13
N HIS A 483 -18.24 -2.13 -13.51
CA HIS A 483 -19.18 -1.69 -12.47
C HIS A 483 -20.61 -1.65 -13.00
N THR A 484 -20.79 -1.01 -14.17
CA THR A 484 -22.09 -0.85 -14.82
C THR A 484 -22.62 -2.19 -15.35
N TYR A 485 -21.75 -2.98 -15.99
CA TYR A 485 -22.10 -4.28 -16.55
C TYR A 485 -22.63 -5.21 -15.46
N TRP A 486 -21.86 -5.41 -14.39
CA TRP A 486 -22.24 -6.32 -13.31
C TRP A 486 -23.45 -5.82 -12.54
N ALA A 487 -23.60 -4.51 -12.36
CA ALA A 487 -24.80 -3.96 -11.73
C ALA A 487 -26.05 -4.24 -12.58
N GLY A 488 -25.91 -4.24 -13.90
CA GLY A 488 -26.94 -4.73 -14.84
C GLY A 488 -27.24 -6.22 -14.67
N GLN A 489 -26.21 -7.05 -14.50
CA GLN A 489 -26.37 -8.50 -14.33
C GLN A 489 -27.10 -8.87 -13.04
N LEU A 490 -26.91 -8.12 -11.94
CA LEU A 490 -27.58 -8.38 -10.65
C LEU A 490 -29.11 -8.30 -10.68
N LEU A 491 -29.73 -7.87 -11.80
CA LEU A 491 -31.18 -8.05 -12.01
C LEU A 491 -31.58 -9.50 -12.29
N ARG A 492 -30.65 -10.31 -12.78
CA ARG A 492 -30.89 -11.67 -13.29
C ARG A 492 -30.16 -12.70 -12.44
N ILE A 493 -28.89 -12.43 -12.13
CA ILE A 493 -28.06 -13.28 -11.28
C ILE A 493 -28.09 -12.81 -9.83
N ASP A 494 -27.68 -13.68 -8.91
CA ASP A 494 -27.48 -13.32 -7.51
C ASP A 494 -26.03 -12.88 -7.23
N ASP A 495 -25.82 -12.33 -6.04
CA ASP A 495 -24.50 -11.88 -5.57
C ASP A 495 -23.51 -13.06 -5.43
N ILE A 496 -24.01 -14.28 -5.22
CA ILE A 496 -23.21 -15.52 -5.09
C ILE A 496 -22.57 -15.89 -6.42
N VAL A 497 -23.34 -15.82 -7.51
CA VAL A 497 -22.88 -16.09 -8.87
C VAL A 497 -21.88 -15.04 -9.30
N LEU A 498 -22.12 -13.76 -9.00
CA LEU A 498 -21.12 -12.71 -9.24
C LEU A 498 -19.82 -12.98 -8.47
N ALA A 499 -19.92 -13.35 -7.18
CA ALA A 499 -18.73 -13.70 -6.40
C ALA A 499 -17.93 -14.85 -7.03
N ALA A 500 -18.60 -15.89 -7.51
CA ALA A 500 -17.96 -17.01 -8.20
C ALA A 500 -17.29 -16.57 -9.52
N PHE A 501 -17.94 -15.70 -10.30
CA PHE A 501 -17.34 -15.14 -11.53
C PHE A 501 -16.06 -14.36 -11.24
N LEU A 502 -16.08 -13.46 -10.25
CA LEU A 502 -14.90 -12.68 -9.89
C LEU A 502 -13.76 -13.58 -9.37
N ALA A 503 -14.08 -14.53 -8.50
CA ALA A 503 -13.07 -15.40 -7.87
C ALA A 503 -12.47 -16.43 -8.84
N SER A 504 -13.12 -16.69 -9.98
CA SER A 504 -12.63 -17.60 -11.03
C SER A 504 -11.94 -16.90 -12.19
N SER A 505 -11.85 -15.57 -12.16
CA SER A 505 -11.22 -14.76 -13.19
C SER A 505 -9.71 -15.01 -13.33
N ASP A 506 -9.16 -14.67 -14.49
CA ASP A 506 -7.71 -14.68 -14.71
C ASP A 506 -6.98 -13.70 -13.82
N GLU A 507 -7.63 -12.58 -13.47
CA GLU A 507 -7.10 -11.59 -12.55
C GLU A 507 -6.91 -12.17 -11.14
N PHE A 508 -7.96 -12.77 -10.57
CA PHE A 508 -7.89 -13.40 -9.26
C PHE A 508 -6.84 -14.52 -9.25
N HIS A 509 -6.82 -15.35 -10.29
CA HIS A 509 -5.85 -16.44 -10.43
C HIS A 509 -4.41 -15.94 -10.59
N GLY A 510 -4.20 -14.90 -11.41
CA GLY A 510 -2.90 -14.28 -11.64
C GLY A 510 -2.33 -13.66 -10.36
N ARG A 511 -3.18 -12.95 -9.59
CA ARG A 511 -2.80 -12.45 -8.26
C ARG A 511 -2.42 -13.58 -7.31
N SER A 512 -3.26 -14.61 -7.23
CA SER A 512 -3.01 -15.79 -6.38
C SER A 512 -1.73 -16.54 -6.78
N ALA A 513 -1.27 -16.44 -8.02
CA ALA A 513 -0.05 -17.10 -8.50
C ALA A 513 1.23 -16.28 -8.26
N ARG A 514 1.11 -14.94 -8.09
CA ARG A 514 2.23 -14.02 -7.85
C ARG A 514 2.60 -13.88 -6.37
N GLU A 515 1.76 -14.36 -5.46
CA GLU A 515 1.93 -14.36 -4.00
C GLU A 515 2.93 -15.43 -3.47
N VAL A 516 3.80 -16.01 -4.31
CA VAL A 516 4.72 -17.09 -3.92
C VAL A 516 6.17 -16.59 -3.77
N ALA A 517 6.56 -16.22 -2.55
CA ALA A 517 7.95 -16.19 -2.05
C ALA A 517 7.94 -16.22 -0.49
N THR A 518 9.03 -16.71 0.11
CA THR A 518 9.18 -17.12 1.53
C THR A 518 9.85 -16.04 2.41
N GLU A 519 9.37 -15.70 3.62
CA GLU A 519 9.80 -16.24 4.93
C GLU A 519 8.96 -15.71 6.14
N ARG A 520 8.85 -16.46 7.25
CA ARG A 520 8.24 -15.99 8.50
C ARG A 520 9.24 -15.10 9.27
N VAL A 521 9.21 -13.79 9.08
CA VAL A 521 10.15 -12.91 9.78
C VAL A 521 9.55 -12.32 11.05
N THR A 522 10.18 -12.62 12.19
CA THR A 522 9.90 -11.96 13.48
C THR A 522 10.78 -10.72 13.59
N TYR A 523 10.19 -9.53 13.50
CA TYR A 523 10.96 -8.29 13.59
C TYR A 523 11.06 -7.82 15.04
N HIS A 524 12.26 -7.92 15.61
CA HIS A 524 12.59 -7.40 16.93
C HIS A 524 12.95 -5.91 16.83
N GLY A 525 12.17 -5.06 17.49
CA GLY A 525 12.48 -3.64 17.62
C GLY A 525 13.70 -3.42 18.50
N LEU A 526 14.88 -3.29 17.89
CA LEU A 526 16.05 -2.62 18.48
C LEU A 526 16.85 -1.95 17.36
N LEU A 527 16.92 -0.62 17.37
CA LEU A 527 18.10 0.08 16.87
C LEU A 527 19.22 -0.22 17.89
N ASN A 528 19.89 -1.35 17.73
CA ASN A 528 21.07 -1.66 18.51
C ASN A 528 22.30 -1.26 17.68
N PRO A 529 23.08 -0.24 18.07
CA PRO A 529 24.26 0.21 17.31
C PRO A 529 25.38 -0.85 17.18
N THR A 530 25.21 -2.03 17.78
CA THR A 530 26.15 -3.16 17.68
C THR A 530 25.60 -4.36 16.90
N ALA A 531 24.42 -4.28 16.30
CA ALA A 531 23.83 -5.37 15.52
C ALA A 531 23.34 -4.88 14.15
N CYS A 532 24.28 -4.63 13.25
CA CYS A 532 24.01 -4.48 11.82
C CYS A 532 24.83 -5.54 11.05
N PRO A 533 24.19 -6.67 10.67
CA PRO A 533 24.55 -7.32 9.43
C PRO A 533 23.32 -7.48 8.53
N GLY A 534 23.37 -6.90 7.32
CA GLY A 534 22.45 -7.16 6.21
C GLY A 534 21.26 -6.19 6.05
N THR A 535 21.40 -5.26 5.11
CA THR A 535 20.45 -4.50 4.26
C THR A 535 19.02 -4.11 4.67
N ASN A 536 18.40 -4.58 5.74
CA ASN A 536 17.02 -4.20 6.09
C ASN A 536 16.81 -4.02 7.60
N MET A 537 16.75 -2.77 8.08
CA MET A 537 16.34 -2.47 9.46
C MET A 537 14.82 -2.33 9.56
N ILE A 538 14.10 -3.42 9.79
CA ILE A 538 12.68 -3.32 10.12
C ILE A 538 12.52 -2.86 11.57
N ALA A 539 12.47 -1.54 11.76
CA ALA A 539 12.23 -0.94 13.05
C ALA A 539 10.74 -0.72 13.28
N VAL A 540 10.18 -1.45 14.26
CA VAL A 540 8.96 -1.05 14.95
C VAL A 540 9.37 -0.47 16.30
N ILE A 541 9.41 0.85 16.40
CA ILE A 541 10.01 1.56 17.55
C ILE A 541 9.02 1.64 18.70
N PRO A 542 9.41 1.17 19.89
CA PRO A 542 9.30 2.05 21.05
C PRO A 542 10.58 2.04 21.88
N THR A 543 11.41 3.08 21.80
CA THR A 543 12.27 3.53 22.93
C THR A 543 13.05 4.83 22.70
N ILE A 544 12.78 5.63 21.66
CA ILE A 544 13.49 6.92 21.48
C ILE A 544 13.27 7.87 22.68
N ARG A 545 12.12 7.80 23.37
CA ARG A 545 11.88 8.62 24.57
C ARG A 545 12.66 8.22 25.83
N GLN A 546 13.32 7.07 25.89
CA GLN A 546 14.08 6.67 27.09
C GLN A 546 15.59 6.90 27.00
N ARG A 547 16.16 7.06 25.80
CA ARG A 547 17.60 7.38 25.64
C ARG A 547 17.91 8.87 25.48
N ALA A 548 16.92 9.71 25.22
CA ALA A 548 17.07 11.17 25.28
C ALA A 548 17.10 11.73 26.74
N ALA A 549 17.00 10.87 27.75
CA ALA A 549 17.00 11.25 29.17
C ALA A 549 18.28 10.88 29.94
N THR A 550 19.30 10.32 29.26
CA THR A 550 20.61 9.98 29.87
C THR A 550 21.79 10.38 28.98
N ALA A 551 21.68 11.49 28.24
CA ALA A 551 22.82 12.21 27.70
C ALA A 551 22.90 13.57 28.39
#